data_AF-A0A0A9Y7M9-F1
#
_entry.id   AF-A0A0A9Y7M9-F1
#
_cell.length_a   1.000
_cell.length_b   1.000
_cell.length_c   1.000
_cell.angle_alpha   90.00
_cell.angle_beta   90.00
_cell.angle_gamma   90.00
#
_symmetry.space_group_name_H-M   'P 1'
#
loop_
_entity.id
_entity.type
_entity.pdbx_description
1 polymer ?
#
loop_
_entity_poly.entity_id
_entity_poly.type
_entity_poly.pdbx_seq_one_letter_code
_entity_poly.pdbx_strand_id
1 'polypeptide(L)'
;MMLASTQMLNEVCIFFDHHLFRGNRCDKVRHNYNAFHSPNYPPLGEMHGLRFVIHEHYLLPQPTGPFSVRSVLSGRVMVAAIHPGADMNTAARIVDNLLCESKLMPHKKM
;
A
#
# COMPACT_ATOMS: atom_id res chain seq x y z
N MET A 1 -20.07 10.10 -9.29
CA MET A 1 -18.81 10.84 -9.09
C MET A 1 -17.70 10.11 -9.83
N MET A 2 -17.11 10.71 -10.89
CA MET A 2 -16.11 10.05 -11.75
C MET A 2 -14.67 10.41 -11.34
N LEU A 3 -14.25 10.04 -10.13
CA LEU A 3 -12.87 10.28 -9.66
C LEU A 3 -11.82 9.54 -10.52
N ALA A 4 -12.15 8.31 -10.91
CA ALA A 4 -11.27 7.44 -11.69
C ALA A 4 -11.05 7.89 -13.14
N SER A 5 -11.83 8.87 -13.63
CA SER A 5 -11.70 9.38 -15.00
C SER A 5 -10.79 10.61 -15.09
N THR A 6 -10.26 11.10 -13.97
CA THR A 6 -9.41 12.29 -13.94
C THR A 6 -7.97 11.92 -14.29
N GLN A 7 -7.35 12.62 -15.25
CA GLN A 7 -5.97 12.35 -15.66
C GLN A 7 -4.92 12.75 -14.61
N MET A 8 -5.32 13.55 -13.62
CA MET A 8 -4.43 14.02 -12.55
C MET A 8 -4.11 12.91 -11.52
N LEU A 9 -4.97 11.90 -11.37
CA LEU A 9 -4.79 10.83 -10.39
C LEU A 9 -4.09 9.62 -11.04
N ASN A 10 -2.76 9.63 -11.05
CA ASN A 10 -1.92 8.56 -11.59
C ASN A 10 -1.40 7.59 -10.52
N GLU A 11 -2.25 7.24 -9.55
CA GLU A 11 -1.88 6.48 -8.36
C GLU A 11 -2.94 5.45 -7.96
N VAL A 12 -2.53 4.47 -7.15
CA VAL A 12 -3.47 3.56 -6.48
C VAL A 12 -4.01 4.26 -5.24
N CYS A 13 -5.31 4.51 -5.21
CA CYS A 13 -5.98 5.28 -4.16
C CYS A 13 -7.10 4.50 -3.47
N ILE A 14 -7.44 4.90 -2.26
CA ILE A 14 -8.61 4.44 -1.52
C ILE A 14 -9.53 5.66 -1.34
N PHE A 15 -10.74 5.62 -1.88
CA PHE A 15 -11.76 6.63 -1.61
C PHE A 15 -12.77 6.07 -0.61
N PHE A 16 -12.87 6.67 0.58
CA PHE A 16 -13.78 6.24 1.63
C PHE A 16 -14.16 7.42 2.52
N ASP A 17 -15.43 7.47 2.93
CA ASP A 17 -15.96 8.48 3.87
C ASP A 17 -15.50 9.91 3.56
N HIS A 18 -15.82 10.37 2.35
CA HIS A 18 -15.49 11.70 1.84
C HIS A 18 -14.00 12.00 1.61
N HIS A 19 -13.09 11.07 1.91
CA HIS A 19 -11.64 11.27 1.74
C HIS A 19 -11.07 10.37 0.64
N LEU A 20 -10.11 10.89 -0.11
CA LEU A 20 -9.28 10.15 -1.03
C LEU A 20 -7.88 10.03 -0.44
N PHE A 21 -7.40 8.81 -0.25
CA PHE A 21 -6.10 8.53 0.33
C PHE A 21 -5.19 7.82 -0.67
N ARG A 22 -3.87 7.98 -0.48
CA ARG A 22 -2.85 7.18 -1.17
C ARG A 22 -2.88 5.74 -0.64
N GLY A 23 -3.11 4.76 -1.52
CA GLY A 23 -3.40 3.38 -1.11
C GLY A 23 -2.30 2.72 -0.26
N ASN A 24 -1.02 3.00 -0.55
CA ASN A 24 0.11 2.44 0.21
C ASN A 24 0.46 3.21 1.50
N ARG A 25 -0.41 4.14 1.94
CA ARG A 25 -0.26 4.90 3.19
C ARG A 25 -1.41 4.67 4.17
N CYS A 26 -2.35 3.78 3.83
CA CYS A 26 -3.57 3.58 4.61
C CYS A 26 -3.59 2.25 5.37
N ASP A 27 -4.15 2.31 6.57
CA ASP A 27 -4.54 1.14 7.35
C ASP A 27 -6.05 1.16 7.61
N LYS A 28 -6.65 -0.03 7.71
CA LYS A 28 -8.03 -0.18 8.19
C LYS A 28 -8.00 -0.18 9.72
N VAL A 29 -8.51 0.89 10.31
CA VAL A 29 -8.48 1.14 11.76
C VAL A 29 -9.82 0.89 12.46
N ARG A 30 -10.94 0.91 11.72
CA ARG A 30 -12.29 0.76 12.29
C ARG A 30 -13.22 -0.02 11.34
N HIS A 31 -14.39 -0.38 11.88
CA HIS A 31 -15.48 -1.05 11.15
C HIS A 31 -16.66 -0.12 10.83
N ASN A 32 -16.56 1.17 11.13
CA ASN A 32 -17.60 2.18 10.88
C ASN A 32 -17.24 3.03 9.65
N TYR A 33 -17.97 4.13 9.43
CA TYR A 33 -17.73 5.03 8.30
C TYR A 33 -16.32 5.63 8.29
N ASN A 34 -15.65 5.83 9.43
CA ASN A 34 -14.24 6.25 9.45
C ASN A 34 -13.29 5.02 9.51
N ALA A 35 -13.43 4.10 8.54
CA ALA A 35 -12.75 2.80 8.55
C ALA A 35 -11.25 2.88 8.23
N PHE A 36 -10.84 3.85 7.40
CA PHE A 36 -9.47 3.97 6.90
C PHE A 36 -8.79 5.21 7.46
N HIS A 37 -7.49 5.08 7.76
CA HIS A 37 -6.68 6.18 8.25
C HIS A 37 -5.32 6.16 7.57
N SER A 38 -4.77 7.34 7.28
CA SER A 38 -3.44 7.52 6.69
C SER A 38 -2.57 8.29 7.67
N PRO A 39 -1.94 7.60 8.65
CA PRO A 39 -1.30 8.27 9.79
C PRO A 39 -0.09 9.11 9.40
N ASN A 40 0.62 8.70 8.34
CA ASN A 40 1.90 9.28 7.93
C ASN A 40 1.82 10.00 6.58
N TYR A 41 0.62 10.25 6.07
CA TYR A 41 0.42 10.98 4.82
C TYR A 41 -0.98 11.60 4.75
N PRO A 42 -1.14 12.88 4.40
CA PRO A 42 -2.46 13.51 4.34
C PRO A 42 -3.35 12.91 3.22
N PRO A 43 -4.69 13.09 3.28
CA PRO A 43 -5.56 12.79 2.16
C PRO A 43 -5.16 13.54 0.88
N LEU A 44 -5.18 12.84 -0.25
CA LEU A 44 -4.96 13.40 -1.59
C LEU A 44 -6.11 14.31 -2.04
N GLY A 45 -7.27 14.17 -1.43
CA GLY A 45 -8.43 15.01 -1.70
C GLY A 45 -9.59 14.68 -0.78
N GLU A 46 -10.59 15.53 -0.79
CA GLU A 46 -11.75 15.43 0.08
C GLU A 46 -13.00 16.06 -0.53
N MET A 47 -14.16 15.60 -0.09
CA MET A 47 -15.45 16.08 -0.54
C MET A 47 -15.88 17.28 0.31
N HIS A 48 -16.01 18.45 -0.33
CA HIS A 48 -16.51 19.68 0.25
C HIS A 48 -17.93 19.94 -0.24
N GLY A 49 -18.92 19.42 0.48
CA GLY A 49 -20.32 19.47 0.06
C GLY A 49 -20.54 18.67 -1.23
N LEU A 50 -20.88 19.36 -2.32
CA LEU A 50 -21.09 18.75 -3.64
C LEU A 50 -19.83 18.73 -4.53
N ARG A 51 -18.74 19.34 -4.06
CA ARG A 51 -17.49 19.44 -4.82
C ARG A 51 -16.45 18.49 -4.28
N PHE A 52 -15.58 18.03 -5.16
CA PHE A 52 -14.39 17.27 -4.78
C PHE A 52 -13.17 18.13 -4.98
N VAL A 53 -12.37 18.25 -3.94
CA VAL A 53 -11.13 19.04 -3.95
C VAL A 53 -9.95 18.08 -3.92
N ILE A 54 -9.05 18.22 -4.90
CA ILE A 54 -7.79 17.47 -4.97
C ILE A 54 -6.66 18.38 -4.49
N HIS A 55 -5.80 17.83 -3.65
CA HIS A 55 -4.58 18.47 -3.17
C HIS A 55 -3.42 18.13 -4.10
N GLU A 56 -3.27 18.89 -5.18
CA GLU A 56 -2.27 18.62 -6.25
C GLU A 56 -0.84 18.50 -5.72
N HIS A 57 -0.48 19.26 -4.68
CA HIS A 57 0.84 19.23 -4.04
C HIS A 57 1.14 17.93 -3.27
N TYR A 58 0.14 17.06 -3.07
CA TYR A 58 0.31 15.72 -2.50
C TYR A 58 0.35 14.61 -3.56
N LEU A 59 0.08 14.93 -4.83
CA LEU A 59 0.10 13.94 -5.91
C LEU A 59 1.53 13.58 -6.32
N LEU A 60 1.72 12.35 -6.80
CA LEU A 60 2.94 11.98 -7.50
C LEU A 60 3.04 12.73 -8.83
N PRO A 61 4.26 13.07 -9.28
CA PRO A 61 4.45 13.61 -10.62
C PRO A 61 3.96 12.60 -11.67
N GLN A 62 3.58 13.12 -12.83
CA GLN A 62 3.17 12.30 -13.96
C GLN A 62 4.31 11.35 -14.38
N PRO A 63 4.05 10.04 -14.55
CA PRO A 63 5.07 9.10 -14.93
C PRO A 63 5.53 9.37 -16.37
N THR A 64 6.85 9.30 -16.59
CA THR A 64 7.45 9.51 -17.92
C THR A 64 7.74 8.21 -18.67
N GLY A 65 7.65 7.06 -18.00
CA GLY A 65 7.93 5.74 -18.56
C GLY A 65 6.68 4.96 -18.99
N PRO A 66 6.87 3.86 -19.75
CA PRO A 66 5.76 3.00 -20.13
C PRO A 66 5.15 2.32 -18.89
N PHE A 67 3.84 2.08 -18.94
CA PHE A 67 3.16 1.27 -17.93
C PHE A 67 3.73 -0.16 -17.92
N SER A 68 4.03 -0.67 -16.73
CA SER A 68 4.59 -2.00 -16.53
C SER A 68 3.89 -2.70 -15.37
N VAL A 69 3.44 -3.93 -15.60
CA VAL A 69 2.82 -4.78 -14.58
C VAL A 69 3.85 -5.76 -14.03
N ARG A 70 4.05 -5.75 -12.72
CA ARG A 70 4.82 -6.80 -12.03
C ARG A 70 3.87 -7.93 -11.62
N SER A 71 3.72 -8.93 -12.48
CA SER A 71 2.85 -10.09 -12.25
C SER A 71 3.47 -11.16 -11.36
N VAL A 72 4.79 -11.22 -11.29
CA VAL A 72 5.53 -12.16 -10.44
C VAL A 72 5.91 -11.45 -9.14
N LEU A 73 5.20 -11.79 -8.06
CA LEU A 73 5.49 -11.36 -6.70
C LEU A 73 5.97 -12.55 -5.88
N SER A 74 6.96 -12.34 -5.02
CA SER A 74 7.40 -13.39 -4.08
C SER A 74 6.36 -13.57 -2.99
N GLY A 75 5.86 -14.79 -2.81
CA GLY A 75 5.03 -15.16 -1.67
C GLY A 75 5.81 -15.32 -0.36
N ARG A 76 7.14 -15.22 -0.39
CA ARG A 76 8.00 -15.35 0.80
C ARG A 76 8.07 -14.04 1.55
N VAL A 77 6.97 -13.68 2.21
CA VAL A 77 6.83 -12.45 3.01
C VAL A 77 6.27 -12.83 4.37
N MET A 78 6.83 -12.28 5.44
CA MET A 78 6.34 -12.45 6.81
C MET A 78 6.22 -11.09 7.48
N VAL A 79 5.15 -10.91 8.26
CA VAL A 79 4.98 -9.77 9.17
C VAL A 79 5.06 -10.32 10.60
N ALA A 80 6.12 -9.96 11.33
CA ALA A 80 6.27 -10.32 12.74
C ALA A 80 5.98 -9.12 13.63
N ALA A 81 4.92 -9.23 14.43
CA ALA A 81 4.65 -8.28 15.50
C ALA A 81 5.52 -8.63 16.72
N ILE A 82 6.30 -7.67 17.21
CA ILE A 82 7.12 -7.84 18.41
C ILE A 82 6.32 -7.34 19.61
N HIS A 83 6.21 -8.18 20.63
CA HIS A 83 5.57 -7.84 21.90
C HIS A 83 6.45 -8.31 23.07
N PRO A 84 6.24 -7.78 24.30
CA PRO A 84 6.94 -8.30 25.48
C PRO A 84 6.75 -9.82 25.61
N GLY A 85 7.85 -10.55 25.81
CA GLY A 85 7.84 -12.02 25.90
C GLY A 85 7.84 -12.76 24.56
N ALA A 86 7.93 -12.06 23.43
CA ALA A 86 8.09 -12.72 22.12
C ALA A 86 9.40 -13.54 22.07
N ASP A 87 9.30 -14.79 21.65
CA ASP A 87 10.46 -15.66 21.46
C ASP A 87 11.19 -15.32 20.15
N MET A 88 12.21 -14.47 20.28
CA MET A 88 13.03 -14.03 19.16
C MET A 88 13.85 -15.16 18.52
N ASN A 89 14.12 -16.26 19.24
CA ASN A 89 14.84 -17.40 18.67
C ASN A 89 13.96 -18.16 17.68
N THR A 90 12.69 -18.38 18.01
CA THR A 90 11.73 -18.98 17.07
C THR A 90 11.52 -18.07 15.86
N ALA A 91 11.40 -16.76 16.06
CA ALA A 91 11.28 -15.80 14.97
C ALA A 91 12.50 -15.85 14.03
N ALA A 92 13.72 -15.87 14.58
CA ALA A 92 14.96 -15.98 13.79
C ALA A 92 15.00 -17.27 12.95
N ARG A 93 14.62 -18.41 13.54
CA ARG A 93 14.58 -19.70 12.82
C ARG A 93 13.59 -19.70 11.66
N ILE A 94 12.43 -19.05 11.81
CA ILE A 94 11.45 -18.92 10.72
C ILE A 94 12.04 -18.07 9.59
N VAL A 95 12.70 -16.97 9.92
CA VAL A 95 13.38 -16.11 8.93
C VAL A 95 14.48 -16.88 8.21
N ASP A 96 15.32 -17.64 8.93
CA ASP A 96 16.39 -18.44 8.34
C ASP A 96 15.86 -19.49 7.36
N ASN A 97 14.71 -20.11 7.66
CA ASN A 97 14.06 -21.06 6.76
C ASN A 97 13.55 -20.40 5.48
N LEU A 98 12.91 -19.22 5.60
CA LEU A 98 12.44 -18.44 4.44
C LEU A 98 13.61 -18.02 3.54
N LEU A 99 14.78 -17.74 4.12
CA LEU A 99 15.98 -17.33 3.40
C LEU A 99 16.78 -18.51 2.82
N CYS A 100 16.90 -19.65 3.52
CA CYS A 100 17.69 -20.79 3.05
C CYS A 100 17.08 -21.46 1.80
N GLU A 101 15.76 -21.52 1.69
CA GLU A 101 15.09 -22.02 0.48
C GLU A 101 15.25 -21.10 -0.75
N SER A 102 15.90 -19.93 -0.62
CA SER A 102 16.28 -19.08 -1.76
C SER A 102 17.51 -19.59 -2.51
N LYS A 103 18.40 -20.35 -1.85
CA LYS A 103 19.64 -20.85 -2.47
C LYS A 103 19.43 -22.09 -3.36
N LEU A 104 18.27 -22.75 -3.29
CA LEU A 104 18.01 -24.02 -4.00
C LEU A 104 17.25 -23.89 -5.32
N MET A 105 16.76 -22.71 -5.70
CA MET A 105 15.95 -22.55 -6.92
C MET A 105 16.73 -21.74 -7.96
N PRO A 106 17.20 -22.36 -9.06
CA PRO A 106 17.77 -21.59 -10.15
C PRO A 106 16.68 -20.70 -10.73
N HIS A 107 16.99 -19.41 -10.88
CA HIS A 107 16.19 -18.49 -11.68
C HIS A 107 15.99 -19.12 -13.07
N LYS A 108 14.82 -19.70 -13.31
CA LYS A 108 14.42 -20.10 -14.65
C LYS A 108 14.14 -18.79 -15.39
N LYS A 109 15.16 -18.28 -16.08
CA LYS A 109 15.04 -17.17 -17.03
C LYS A 109 13.96 -17.58 -18.03
N MET A 110 12.96 -16.72 -18.19
CA MET A 110 12.08 -16.72 -19.34
C MET A 110 12.74 -15.87 -20.43
#